data_AF-A0A9X8DQ01-F1
#
_entry.id   AF-A0A9X8DQ01-F1
#
_cell.length_a   1.000
_cell.length_b   1.000
_cell.length_c   1.000
_cell.angle_alpha   90.00
_cell.angle_beta   90.00
_cell.angle_gamma   90.00
#
_symmetry.space_group_name_H-M   'P 1'
#
loop_
_entity.id
_entity.type
_entity.pdbx_description
1 polymer ?
#
loop_
_entity_poly.entity_id
_entity_poly.type
_entity_poly.pdbx_seq_one_letter_code
_entity_poly.pdbx_strand_id
1 'polypeptide(L)'
;MGNKPATLKEQLRENKREINRAIRDLDRERTTLQLSEKKLILEIKKMAKENQIASVKIMAKDLVRTRQHITKFYTMRSQLQAVSLRMETAKSAEAMTSALQGTTKVMKSMAKTMNL
;
A
#
# COMPACT_ATOMS: atom_id res chain seq x y z
N MET A 1 -34.46 -0.74 2.81
CA MET A 1 -33.87 -0.80 1.45
C MET A 1 -32.71 -1.77 1.50
N GLY A 2 -32.85 -2.93 0.86
CA GLY A 2 -31.89 -4.03 0.95
C GLY A 2 -30.55 -3.67 0.31
N ASN A 3 -29.47 -3.86 1.05
CA ASN A 3 -28.11 -3.64 0.61
C ASN A 3 -27.79 -4.67 -0.48
N LYS A 4 -27.92 -4.29 -1.76
CA LYS A 4 -27.40 -5.13 -2.86
C LYS A 4 -25.91 -5.32 -2.59
N PRO A 5 -25.38 -6.56 -2.60
CA PRO A 5 -23.95 -6.77 -2.43
C PRO A 5 -23.23 -5.92 -3.48
N ALA A 6 -22.32 -5.06 -3.01
CA ALA A 6 -21.55 -4.17 -3.86
C ALA A 6 -20.99 -4.97 -5.04
N THR A 7 -21.15 -4.46 -6.25
CA THR A 7 -20.63 -5.14 -7.43
C THR A 7 -19.12 -5.33 -7.29
N LEU A 8 -18.54 -6.36 -7.91
CA LEU A 8 -17.08 -6.60 -7.86
C LEU A 8 -16.29 -5.34 -8.24
N LYS A 9 -16.80 -4.54 -9.17
CA LYS A 9 -16.22 -3.24 -9.56
C LYS A 9 -16.23 -2.20 -8.45
N GLU A 10 -17.28 -2.15 -7.62
CA GLU A 10 -17.38 -1.25 -6.47
C GLU A 10 -16.44 -1.68 -5.35
N GLN A 11 -16.41 -2.99 -5.03
CA GLN A 11 -15.48 -3.55 -4.05
C GLN A 11 -14.01 -3.29 -4.44
N LEU A 12 -13.66 -3.48 -5.71
CA LEU A 12 -12.31 -3.16 -6.22
C LEU A 12 -11.97 -1.66 -6.11
N ARG A 13 -12.94 -0.76 -6.32
CA ARG A 13 -12.73 0.69 -6.15
C ARG A 13 -12.54 1.07 -4.68
N GLU A 14 -13.31 0.46 -3.79
CA GLU A 14 -13.21 0.68 -2.34
C GLU A 14 -11.86 0.21 -1.82
N ASN A 15 -11.47 -1.03 -2.12
CA ASN A 15 -10.17 -1.60 -1.75
C ASN A 15 -9.00 -0.75 -2.29
N LYS A 16 -9.06 -0.26 -3.55
CA LYS A 16 -8.03 0.66 -4.08
C LYS A 16 -7.95 1.96 -3.27
N ARG A 17 -9.07 2.51 -2.82
CA ARG A 17 -9.10 3.72 -1.97
C ARG A 17 -8.52 3.43 -0.58
N GLU A 18 -8.84 2.30 0.01
CA GLU A 18 -8.29 1.88 1.30
C GLU A 18 -6.78 1.67 1.24
N ILE A 19 -6.28 0.96 0.24
CA ILE A 19 -4.83 0.76 0.05
C ILE A 19 -4.12 2.10 -0.13
N ASN A 20 -4.69 3.02 -0.93
CA ASN A 20 -4.10 4.34 -1.11
C ASN A 20 -4.11 5.19 0.18
N ARG A 21 -5.15 5.05 1.02
CA ARG A 21 -5.17 5.68 2.35
C ARG A 21 -4.08 5.10 3.25
N ALA A 22 -4.01 3.77 3.34
CA ALA A 22 -2.98 3.08 4.12
C ALA A 22 -1.56 3.45 3.68
N ILE A 23 -1.27 3.55 2.37
CA ILE A 23 0.04 3.99 1.87
C ILE A 23 0.38 5.40 2.39
N ARG A 24 -0.57 6.34 2.32
CA ARG A 24 -0.35 7.72 2.79
C ARG A 24 -0.14 7.78 4.30
N ASP A 25 -0.88 7.00 5.06
CA ASP A 25 -0.75 6.98 6.51
C ASP A 25 0.59 6.35 6.93
N LEU A 26 1.04 5.28 6.25
CA LEU A 26 2.40 4.74 6.44
C LEU A 26 3.49 5.77 6.09
N ASP A 27 3.34 6.52 5.00
CA ASP A 27 4.30 7.55 4.61
C ASP A 27 4.37 8.70 5.63
N ARG A 28 3.24 9.10 6.20
CA ARG A 28 3.17 10.09 7.28
C ARG A 28 3.86 9.58 8.54
N GLU A 29 3.52 8.37 8.97
CA GLU A 29 4.08 7.77 10.19
C GLU A 29 5.59 7.55 10.08
N ARG A 30 6.07 7.07 8.92
CA ARG A 30 7.50 7.00 8.62
C ARG A 30 8.18 8.37 8.74
N THR A 31 7.57 9.42 8.20
CA THR A 31 8.14 10.78 8.24
C THR A 31 8.24 11.27 9.69
N THR A 32 7.22 11.03 10.51
CA THR A 32 7.25 11.32 11.95
C THR A 32 8.38 10.56 12.64
N LEU A 33 8.56 9.26 12.36
CA LEU A 33 9.65 8.47 12.92
C LEU A 33 11.03 8.97 12.50
N GLN A 34 11.21 9.41 11.24
CA GLN A 34 12.46 10.01 10.76
C GLN A 34 12.79 11.32 11.48
N LEU A 35 11.78 12.13 11.81
CA LEU A 35 11.97 13.34 12.61
C LEU A 35 12.35 13.00 14.05
N SER A 36 11.69 12.01 14.66
CA SER A 36 12.03 11.50 16.00
C SER A 36 13.45 10.92 16.04
N GLU A 37 13.87 10.19 14.99
CA GLU A 37 15.24 9.69 14.85
C GLU A 37 16.26 10.83 14.90
N LYS A 38 16.03 11.91 14.14
CA LYS A 38 16.92 13.08 14.14
C LYS A 38 17.00 13.74 15.51
N LYS A 39 15.87 13.90 16.21
CA LYS A 39 15.83 14.46 17.57
C LYS A 39 16.60 13.57 18.56
N LEU A 40 16.37 12.25 18.50
CA LEU A 40 17.04 11.28 19.36
C LEU A 40 18.56 11.28 19.15
N ILE A 41 19.03 11.42 17.90
CA ILE A 41 20.48 11.55 17.61
C ILE A 41 21.07 12.80 18.28
N LEU A 42 20.37 13.94 18.24
CA LEU A 42 20.83 15.18 18.88
C LEU A 42 20.87 15.03 20.40
N GLU A 43 19.85 14.40 20.98
CA GLU A 43 19.76 14.14 22.41
C GLU A 43 20.86 13.18 22.89
N ILE A 44 21.10 12.08 22.16
CA ILE A 44 22.22 11.16 22.43
C ILE A 44 23.55 11.92 22.45
N LYS A 45 23.80 12.80 21.47
CA LYS A 45 25.02 13.61 21.42
C LYS A 45 25.15 14.57 22.60
N LYS A 46 24.05 15.18 23.03
CA LYS A 46 24.03 16.08 24.20
C LYS A 46 24.36 15.31 25.48
N MET A 47 23.67 14.20 25.71
CA MET A 47 23.83 13.38 26.92
C MET A 47 25.21 12.72 26.99
N ALA A 48 25.81 12.40 25.84
CA ALA A 48 27.19 11.94 25.77
C ALA A 48 28.20 13.03 26.20
N LYS A 49 27.98 14.30 25.84
CA LYS A 49 28.83 15.42 26.31
C LYS A 49 28.69 15.67 27.81
N GLU A 50 27.50 15.45 28.35
CA GLU A 50 27.21 15.53 29.79
C GLU A 50 27.70 14.29 30.57
N ASN A 51 28.40 13.37 29.91
CA ASN A 51 28.93 12.12 30.47
C ASN A 51 27.86 11.19 31.08
N GLN A 52 26.60 11.30 30.64
CA GLN A 52 25.49 10.47 31.09
C GLN A 52 25.42 9.15 30.30
N ILE A 53 26.43 8.30 30.45
CA ILE A 53 26.63 7.09 29.64
C ILE A 53 25.49 6.06 29.77
N ALA A 54 24.87 5.95 30.94
CA ALA A 54 23.73 5.05 31.16
C ALA A 54 22.54 5.42 30.27
N SER A 55 22.19 6.71 30.24
CA SER A 55 21.12 7.27 29.39
C SER A 55 21.44 7.10 27.92
N VAL A 56 22.69 7.37 27.51
CA VAL A 56 23.16 7.16 26.12
C VAL A 56 22.96 5.72 25.66
N LYS A 57 23.26 4.73 26.51
CA LYS A 57 23.11 3.32 26.17
C LYS A 57 21.64 2.93 25.94
N ILE A 58 20.71 3.51 26.70
CA ILE A 58 19.27 3.27 26.53
C ILE A 58 18.79 3.91 25.23
N MET A 59 19.06 5.20 25.03
CA MET A 59 18.66 5.94 23.83
C MET A 59 19.26 5.35 22.54
N ALA A 60 20.48 4.80 22.60
CA ALA A 60 21.09 4.12 21.46
C ALA A 60 20.31 2.85 21.05
N LYS A 61 19.76 2.10 22.01
CA LYS A 61 18.89 0.96 21.70
C LYS A 61 17.60 1.43 21.03
N ASP A 62 17.02 2.52 21.52
CA ASP A 62 15.81 3.09 20.93
C ASP A 62 16.07 3.60 19.50
N LEU A 63 17.23 4.20 19.25
CA LEU A 63 17.64 4.61 17.90
C LEU A 63 17.66 3.45 16.91
N VAL A 64 18.23 2.31 17.32
CA VAL A 64 18.25 1.09 16.49
C VAL A 64 16.83 0.60 16.21
N ARG A 65 15.96 0.57 17.23
CA ARG A 65 14.55 0.19 17.07
C ARG A 65 13.82 1.12 16.11
N THR A 66 13.97 2.44 16.25
CA THR A 66 13.38 3.43 15.35
C THR A 66 13.81 3.20 13.90
N ARG A 67 15.10 2.92 13.65
CA ARG A 67 15.60 2.60 12.30
C ARG A 67 15.01 1.31 11.74
N GLN A 68 14.86 0.29 12.57
CA GLN A 68 14.21 -0.96 12.18
C GLN A 68 12.74 -0.72 11.81
N HIS A 69 12.02 0.09 12.59
CA HIS A 69 10.65 0.49 12.26
C HIS A 69 10.60 1.22 10.93
N ILE A 70 11.42 2.25 10.70
CA ILE A 70 11.48 3.00 9.42
C ILE A 70 11.70 2.04 8.25
N THR A 71 12.63 1.08 8.38
CA THR A 71 12.90 0.06 7.37
C THR A 71 11.66 -0.81 7.11
N LYS A 72 10.99 -1.25 8.17
CA LYS A 72 9.74 -2.03 8.10
C LYS A 72 8.63 -1.24 7.38
N PHE A 73 8.50 0.07 7.63
CA PHE A 73 7.56 0.94 6.92
C PHE A 73 7.85 0.99 5.42
N TYR A 74 9.12 1.06 5.00
CA TYR A 74 9.46 0.98 3.57
C TYR A 74 9.02 -0.35 2.95
N THR A 75 9.29 -1.48 3.63
CA THR A 75 8.86 -2.80 3.16
C THR A 75 7.34 -2.89 3.04
N MET A 76 6.61 -2.45 4.07
CA MET A 76 5.14 -2.44 4.08
C MET A 76 4.56 -1.58 2.95
N ARG A 77 5.12 -0.39 2.72
CA ARG A 77 4.72 0.49 1.61
C ARG A 77 4.87 -0.22 0.27
N SER A 78 6.03 -0.86 0.04
CA SER A 78 6.30 -1.62 -1.19
C SER A 78 5.33 -2.80 -1.37
N GLN A 79 5.00 -3.50 -0.28
CA GLN A 79 4.01 -4.58 -0.30
C GLN A 79 2.61 -4.07 -0.67
N LEU A 80 2.15 -2.98 -0.07
CA LEU A 80 0.86 -2.37 -0.40
C LEU A 80 0.81 -1.88 -1.85
N GLN A 81 1.91 -1.29 -2.33
CA GLN A 81 2.03 -0.88 -3.73
C GLN A 81 1.95 -2.08 -4.68
N ALA A 82 2.59 -3.20 -4.35
CA ALA A 82 2.48 -4.44 -5.13
C ALA A 82 1.06 -5.00 -5.12
N VAL A 83 0.34 -4.95 -3.99
CA VAL A 83 -1.08 -5.35 -3.93
C VAL A 83 -1.94 -4.44 -4.80
N SER A 84 -1.75 -3.12 -4.75
CA SER A 84 -2.46 -2.16 -5.60
C SER A 84 -2.28 -2.47 -7.09
N LEU A 85 -1.05 -2.78 -7.52
CA LEU A 85 -0.75 -3.18 -8.89
C LEU A 85 -1.43 -4.50 -9.29
N ARG A 86 -1.41 -5.51 -8.40
CA ARG A 86 -2.11 -6.79 -8.64
C ARG A 86 -3.61 -6.60 -8.78
N MET A 87 -4.20 -5.69 -8.01
CA MET A 87 -5.62 -5.36 -8.14
C MET A 87 -5.93 -4.65 -9.45
N GLU A 88 -5.06 -3.74 -9.91
CA GLU A 88 -5.23 -3.05 -11.18
C GLU A 88 -5.10 -3.99 -12.38
N THR A 89 -4.14 -4.92 -12.34
CA THR A 89 -3.99 -5.97 -13.36
C THR A 89 -5.19 -6.92 -13.38
N ALA A 90 -5.69 -7.35 -12.22
CA ALA A 90 -6.90 -8.18 -12.14
C ALA A 90 -8.13 -7.49 -12.75
N LYS A 91 -8.33 -6.20 -12.45
CA LYS A 91 -9.42 -5.40 -13.03
C LYS A 91 -9.32 -5.30 -14.56
N SER A 92 -8.12 -5.09 -15.09
CA SER A 92 -7.89 -5.01 -16.54
C SER A 92 -8.15 -6.36 -17.23
N ALA A 93 -7.76 -7.47 -16.59
CA ALA A 93 -8.03 -8.81 -17.08
C ALA A 93 -9.56 -9.12 -17.11
N GLU A 94 -10.31 -8.73 -16.07
CA GLU A 94 -11.77 -8.88 -16.03
C GLU A 94 -12.47 -8.05 -17.13
N ALA A 95 -12.04 -6.81 -17.33
CA ALA A 95 -12.58 -5.93 -18.36
C ALA A 95 -12.32 -6.49 -19.77
N MET A 96 -11.12 -7.00 -20.02
CA MET A 96 -10.76 -7.67 -21.27
C MET A 96 -11.58 -8.93 -21.50
N THR A 97 -11.73 -9.78 -20.48
CA THR A 97 -12.55 -11.00 -20.55
C THR A 97 -14.00 -10.65 -20.89
N SER A 98 -14.55 -9.63 -20.23
CA SER A 98 -15.91 -9.14 -20.49
C SER A 98 -16.08 -8.61 -21.92
N ALA A 99 -15.08 -7.88 -22.44
CA ALA A 99 -15.09 -7.37 -23.81
C ALA A 99 -15.03 -8.52 -24.83
N LEU A 100 -14.15 -9.51 -24.61
CA LEU A 100 -14.02 -10.70 -25.46
C LEU A 100 -15.31 -11.54 -25.46
N GLN A 101 -16.01 -11.64 -24.34
CA GLN A 101 -17.34 -12.29 -24.30
C GLN A 101 -18.38 -11.54 -25.15
N GLY A 102 -18.34 -10.21 -25.18
CA GLY A 102 -19.19 -9.41 -26.05
C GLY A 102 -18.88 -9.62 -27.53
N THR A 103 -17.60 -9.55 -27.91
CA THR A 103 -17.17 -9.73 -29.30
C THR A 103 -17.42 -11.15 -29.81
N THR A 104 -17.17 -12.19 -28.99
CA THR A 104 -17.47 -13.58 -29.35
C THR A 104 -18.96 -13.83 -29.55
N LYS A 105 -19.84 -13.21 -28.74
CA LYS A 105 -21.29 -13.24 -28.96
C LYS A 105 -21.68 -12.60 -30.29
N VAL A 106 -21.12 -11.43 -30.60
CA VAL A 106 -21.35 -10.73 -31.88
C VAL A 106 -20.85 -11.58 -33.05
N MET A 107 -19.64 -12.12 -32.97
CA MET A 107 -19.08 -13.01 -33.99
C MET A 107 -19.94 -14.26 -34.20
N LYS A 108 -20.44 -14.87 -33.12
CA LYS A 108 -21.36 -16.02 -33.22
C LYS A 108 -22.68 -15.66 -33.90
N SER A 109 -23.23 -14.49 -33.60
CA SER A 109 -24.42 -13.98 -34.28
C SER A 109 -24.17 -13.69 -35.77
N MET A 110 -23.02 -13.08 -36.11
CA MET A 110 -22.61 -12.82 -37.49
C MET A 110 -22.41 -14.13 -38.29
N ALA A 111 -21.77 -15.14 -37.70
CA ALA A 111 -21.62 -16.45 -38.33
C ALA A 111 -22.97 -17.14 -38.62
N LYS A 112 -23.98 -16.91 -37.76
CA LYS A 112 -25.33 -17.45 -37.96
C LYS A 112 -26.11 -16.73 -39.06
N THR A 113 -25.88 -15.42 -39.23
CA THR A 113 -26.51 -14.64 -40.31
C THR A 113 -25.81 -14.79 -41.66
N MET A 114 -24.54 -15.18 -41.67
CA MET A 114 -23.73 -15.34 -42.89
C MET A 114 -23.83 -16.76 -43.51
N ASN A 115 -24.37 -17.74 -42.77
CA ASN A 115 -24.70 -19.08 -43.26
C ASN A 115 -26.21 -19.23 -43.59
N LEU A 116 -26.88 -18.13 -43.89
CA LEU A 116 -28.20 -18.04 -44.54
C LEU A 116 -28.01 -17.40 -45.91
#